data_AF-D6PDK1-F1
#
_entry.id   AF-D6PDK1-F1
#
_cell.length_a   1.000
_cell.length_b   1.000
_cell.length_c   1.000
_cell.angle_alpha   90.00
_cell.angle_beta   90.00
_cell.angle_gamma   90.00
#
_symmetry.space_group_name_H-M   'P 1'
#
loop_
_entity.id
_entity.type
_entity.pdbx_description
1 polymer ?
#
loop_
_entity_poly.entity_id
_entity_poly.type
_entity_poly.pdbx_seq_one_letter_code
_entity_poly.pdbx_strand_id
1 'polypeptide(L)'
;MGLGKIAPFNTELIKAYEAPFPDPSYKMGPRAMPSQVPIIPDKSLEAQRIAREFFKTSNKPFLSVFAGNDPVTNGIEKDVLRMAPNAISAEKIGGGHFFQWTKPEKLSNILIQFIKEGK
;
A
#
# COMPACT_ATOMS: atom_id res chain seq x y z
N MET A 1 -4.51 -21.82 -31.21
CA MET A 1 -5.42 -21.00 -30.38
C MET A 1 -4.56 -20.10 -29.52
N GLY A 2 -4.30 -18.88 -29.99
CA GLY A 2 -3.24 -18.02 -29.47
C GLY A 2 -3.58 -17.30 -28.16
N LEU A 3 -2.52 -16.91 -27.45
CA LEU A 3 -2.49 -16.08 -26.22
C LEU A 3 -3.19 -14.70 -26.35
N GLY A 4 -3.85 -14.42 -27.47
CA GLY A 4 -4.55 -13.15 -27.73
C GLY A 4 -5.77 -12.88 -26.84
N LYS A 5 -6.26 -13.89 -26.09
CA LYS A 5 -7.31 -13.69 -25.07
C LYS A 5 -6.77 -13.38 -23.66
N ILE A 6 -5.44 -13.41 -23.47
CA ILE A 6 -4.79 -13.21 -22.14
C ILE A 6 -3.85 -11.99 -22.14
N ALA A 7 -3.58 -11.37 -23.29
CA ALA A 7 -2.82 -10.13 -23.37
C ALA A 7 -3.67 -8.94 -22.87
N PRO A 8 -3.49 -8.43 -21.63
CA PRO A 8 -4.28 -7.32 -21.11
C PRO A 8 -3.78 -5.96 -21.63
N PHE A 9 -2.81 -5.96 -22.55
CA PHE A 9 -1.91 -4.85 -22.88
C PHE A 9 -2.53 -3.63 -23.57
N ASN A 10 -3.85 -3.48 -23.61
CA ASN A 10 -4.47 -2.38 -24.35
C ASN A 10 -5.69 -1.72 -23.69
N THR A 11 -5.92 -1.96 -22.40
CA THR A 11 -6.89 -1.14 -21.66
C THR A 11 -6.35 0.27 -21.46
N GLU A 12 -7.22 1.28 -21.46
CA GLU A 12 -6.82 2.67 -21.12
C GLU A 12 -6.17 2.74 -19.73
N LEU A 13 -6.60 1.89 -18.79
CA LEU A 13 -5.98 1.76 -17.48
C LEU A 13 -4.51 1.33 -17.58
N ILE A 14 -4.20 0.30 -18.37
CA ILE A 14 -2.81 -0.16 -18.54
C ILE A 14 -1.97 0.88 -19.29
N LYS A 15 -2.54 1.56 -20.28
CA LYS A 15 -1.84 2.68 -20.95
C LYS A 15 -1.50 3.79 -19.95
N ALA A 16 -2.41 4.13 -19.02
CA ALA A 16 -2.14 5.10 -17.98
C ALA A 16 -1.02 4.64 -17.02
N TYR A 17 -0.94 3.34 -16.69
CA TYR A 17 0.14 2.78 -15.88
C TYR A 17 1.49 2.71 -16.58
N GLU A 18 1.48 2.50 -17.90
CA GLU A 18 2.68 2.47 -18.74
C GLU A 18 3.13 3.88 -19.16
N ALA A 19 2.28 4.91 -19.05
CA ALA A 19 2.58 6.28 -19.45
C ALA A 19 3.88 6.87 -18.84
N PRO A 20 4.24 6.59 -17.56
CA PRO A 20 5.52 7.03 -17.00
C PRO A 20 6.75 6.29 -17.55
N PHE A 21 6.57 5.22 -18.33
CA PHE A 21 7.64 4.34 -18.79
C PHE A 21 7.65 4.19 -20.32
N PRO A 22 8.04 5.24 -21.06
CA PRO A 22 8.06 5.22 -22.54
C PRO A 22 8.89 4.07 -23.12
N ASP A 23 9.95 3.66 -22.42
CA ASP A 23 10.74 2.48 -22.73
C ASP A 23 11.33 1.83 -21.45
N PRO A 24 11.90 0.61 -21.55
CA PRO A 24 12.40 -0.13 -20.38
C PRO A 24 13.48 0.58 -19.54
N SER A 25 14.23 1.54 -20.10
CA SER A 25 15.25 2.30 -19.36
C SER A 25 14.65 3.15 -18.21
N TYR A 26 13.36 3.51 -18.32
CA TYR A 26 12.62 4.22 -17.29
C TYR A 26 12.10 3.29 -16.16
N LYS A 27 12.20 1.97 -16.31
CA LYS A 27 11.67 0.98 -15.35
C LYS A 27 12.66 0.55 -14.27
N MET A 28 13.83 1.18 -14.16
CA MET A 28 14.85 0.77 -13.19
C MET A 28 14.37 0.86 -11.74
N GLY A 29 13.62 1.90 -11.38
CA GLY A 29 13.03 2.06 -10.05
C GLY A 29 12.05 0.93 -9.69
N PRO A 30 10.96 0.73 -10.47
CA PRO A 30 10.03 -0.37 -10.25
C PRO A 30 10.69 -1.76 -10.25
N ARG A 31 11.72 -1.98 -11.08
CA ARG A 31 12.48 -3.24 -11.08
C ARG A 31 13.27 -3.46 -9.79
N ALA A 32 13.83 -2.41 -9.21
CA ALA A 32 14.60 -2.49 -7.97
C ALA A 32 13.73 -2.50 -6.70
N MET A 33 12.52 -1.94 -6.74
CA MET A 33 11.66 -1.76 -5.57
C MET A 33 11.48 -3.02 -4.71
N PRO A 34 11.20 -4.23 -5.25
CA PRO A 34 11.02 -5.41 -4.42
C PRO A 34 12.26 -5.81 -3.61
N SER A 35 13.47 -5.53 -4.11
CA SER A 35 14.71 -5.83 -3.39
C SER A 35 15.03 -4.83 -2.27
N GLN A 36 14.33 -3.69 -2.24
CA GLN A 36 14.46 -2.70 -1.16
C GLN A 36 13.55 -3.02 0.03
N VAL A 37 12.73 -4.08 -0.04
CA VAL A 37 11.98 -4.56 1.12
C VAL A 37 12.95 -5.30 2.05
N PRO A 38 13.09 -4.87 3.31
CA PRO A 38 14.11 -5.34 4.26
C PRO A 38 13.77 -6.74 4.83
N ILE A 39 13.73 -7.76 3.97
CA ILE A 39 13.46 -9.16 4.37
C ILE A 39 14.72 -9.87 4.89
N ILE A 40 15.90 -9.32 4.59
CA ILE A 40 17.20 -9.71 5.14
C ILE A 40 17.79 -8.44 5.77
N PRO A 41 18.41 -8.52 6.97
CA PRO A 41 18.98 -7.35 7.62
C PRO A 41 19.94 -6.55 6.73
N ASP A 42 19.72 -5.25 6.65
CA ASP A 42 20.54 -4.30 5.90
C ASP A 42 20.69 -2.97 6.64
N LYS A 43 21.35 -2.00 6.00
CA LYS A 43 21.58 -0.66 6.59
C LYS A 43 20.30 0.17 6.80
N SER A 44 19.17 -0.21 6.21
CA SER A 44 17.90 0.52 6.34
C SER A 44 17.22 0.27 7.69
N LEU A 45 17.57 -0.83 8.38
CA LEU A 45 16.92 -1.23 9.62
C LEU A 45 17.05 -0.19 10.73
N GLU A 46 18.17 0.51 10.83
CA GLU A 46 18.36 1.54 11.86
C GLU A 46 17.43 2.74 11.62
N ALA A 47 17.30 3.19 10.37
CA ALA A 47 16.38 4.26 10.01
C ALA A 47 14.91 3.83 10.27
N GLN A 48 14.55 2.58 9.95
CA GLN A 48 13.23 2.04 10.25
C GLN A 48 12.96 1.96 11.75
N ARG A 49 13.96 1.56 12.55
CA ARG A 49 13.85 1.52 14.02
C ARG A 49 13.57 2.92 14.57
N ILE A 50 14.32 3.93 14.13
CA ILE A 50 14.11 5.33 14.54
C ILE A 50 12.69 5.80 14.16
N ALA A 51 12.23 5.51 12.93
CA ALA A 51 10.88 5.85 12.49
C ALA A 51 9.79 5.15 13.33
N ARG A 52 10.00 3.88 13.70
CA ARG A 52 9.09 3.13 14.56
C ARG A 52 8.98 3.70 15.97
N GLU A 53 10.09 4.13 16.57
CA GLU A 53 10.07 4.80 17.89
C GLU A 53 9.28 6.12 17.87
N PHE A 54 9.31 6.86 16.76
CA PHE A 54 8.46 8.03 16.57
C PHE A 54 6.96 7.65 16.60
N PHE A 55 6.54 6.65 15.82
CA PHE A 55 5.13 6.24 15.78
C PHE A 55 4.63 5.67 17.10
N LYS A 56 5.50 5.01 17.86
CA LYS A 56 5.17 4.46 19.18
C LYS A 56 4.71 5.51 20.19
N THR A 57 5.23 6.74 20.07
CA THR A 57 4.95 7.84 21.01
C THR A 57 4.16 8.99 20.37
N SER A 58 3.83 8.88 19.08
CA SER A 58 3.10 9.90 18.37
C SER A 58 1.65 10.00 18.86
N ASN A 59 1.17 11.23 19.01
CA ASN A 59 -0.24 11.54 19.24
C ASN A 59 -0.95 12.01 17.96
N LYS A 60 -0.29 11.93 16.80
CA LYS A 60 -0.89 12.32 15.53
C LYS A 60 -2.00 11.32 15.16
N PRO A 61 -3.16 11.80 14.70
CA PRO A 61 -4.16 10.97 14.03
C PRO A 61 -3.56 9.91 13.11
N PHE A 62 -3.88 8.64 13.37
CA PHE A 62 -3.39 7.53 12.57
C PHE A 62 -4.54 6.57 12.26
N LEU A 63 -4.86 6.41 10.98
CA LEU A 63 -5.87 5.48 10.49
C LEU A 63 -5.20 4.31 9.77
N SER A 64 -5.56 3.10 10.16
CA SER A 64 -5.08 1.85 9.57
C SER A 64 -6.19 1.21 8.73
N VAL A 65 -6.07 1.29 7.40
CA VAL A 65 -7.01 0.69 6.45
C VAL A 65 -6.33 -0.43 5.67
N PHE A 66 -6.87 -1.64 5.75
CA PHE A 66 -6.37 -2.82 5.05
C PHE A 66 -7.46 -3.47 4.18
N ALA A 67 -7.08 -4.17 3.11
CA ALA A 67 -8.03 -4.87 2.26
C ALA A 67 -8.65 -6.10 2.94
N GLY A 68 -7.88 -6.82 3.77
CA GLY A 68 -8.28 -8.09 4.36
C GLY A 68 -8.26 -9.28 3.39
N ASN A 69 -8.14 -9.03 2.09
CA ASN A 69 -7.97 -10.05 1.05
C ASN A 69 -6.73 -9.79 0.18
N ASP A 70 -5.69 -9.14 0.72
CA ASP A 70 -4.38 -9.00 0.10
C ASP A 70 -3.36 -10.00 0.70
N PRO A 71 -2.98 -11.08 0.00
CA PRO A 71 -2.06 -12.08 0.54
C PRO A 71 -0.67 -11.50 0.86
N VAL A 72 -0.29 -10.37 0.28
CA VAL A 72 1.02 -9.74 0.51
C VAL A 72 1.06 -9.01 1.85
N THR A 73 0.02 -8.25 2.19
CA THR A 73 0.04 -7.34 3.36
C THR A 73 -0.91 -7.73 4.49
N ASN A 74 -1.78 -8.71 4.32
CA ASN A 74 -2.79 -9.09 5.32
C ASN A 74 -2.22 -9.40 6.72
N GLY A 75 -1.01 -9.96 6.80
CA GLY A 75 -0.34 -10.25 8.08
C GLY A 75 0.23 -9.01 8.79
N ILE A 76 0.38 -7.89 8.08
CA ILE A 76 1.13 -6.70 8.51
C ILE A 76 0.28 -5.78 9.38
N GLU A 77 -1.05 -5.80 9.27
CA GLU A 77 -1.95 -4.95 10.06
C GLU A 77 -1.66 -5.06 11.57
N LYS A 78 -1.47 -6.28 12.08
CA LYS A 78 -1.13 -6.50 13.49
C LYS A 78 0.19 -5.83 13.89
N ASP A 79 1.15 -5.76 12.98
CA ASP A 79 2.41 -5.08 13.23
C ASP A 79 2.25 -3.55 13.25
N VAL A 80 1.46 -3.00 12.33
CA VAL A 80 1.13 -1.56 12.29
C VAL A 80 0.47 -1.12 13.59
N LEU A 81 -0.52 -1.88 14.08
CA LEU A 81 -1.22 -1.55 15.32
C LEU A 81 -0.33 -1.69 16.57
N ARG A 82 0.70 -2.55 16.54
CA ARG A 82 1.72 -2.59 17.61
C ARG A 82 2.70 -1.42 17.52
N MET A 83 3.06 -1.02 16.30
CA MET A 83 3.99 0.07 16.04
C MET A 83 3.40 1.43 16.42
N ALA A 84 2.13 1.66 16.11
CA ALA A 84 1.40 2.89 16.39
C ALA A 84 0.19 2.57 17.28
N PRO A 85 0.34 2.60 18.62
CA PRO A 85 -0.75 2.21 19.54
C PRO A 85 -1.99 3.11 19.46
N ASN A 86 -1.84 4.33 18.96
CA ASN A 86 -2.94 5.28 18.74
C ASN A 86 -3.63 5.08 17.38
N ALA A 87 -3.20 4.11 16.57
CA ALA A 87 -3.83 3.83 15.29
C ALA A 87 -5.23 3.26 15.44
N ILE A 88 -6.17 3.83 14.68
CA ILE A 88 -7.56 3.35 14.59
C ILE A 88 -7.63 2.37 13.42
N SER A 89 -7.97 1.11 13.70
CA SER A 89 -8.22 0.11 12.65
C SER A 89 -9.60 0.34 12.03
N ALA A 90 -9.64 0.49 10.72
CA ALA A 90 -10.87 0.56 9.95
C ALA A 90 -11.35 -0.84 9.54
N GLU A 91 -12.59 -0.94 9.05
CA GLU A 91 -13.08 -2.19 8.47
C GLU A 91 -12.23 -2.62 7.26
N LYS A 92 -12.12 -3.94 7.07
CA LYS A 92 -11.43 -4.51 5.91
C LYS A 92 -12.29 -4.36 4.67
N ILE A 93 -11.79 -3.63 3.67
CA ILE A 93 -12.65 -3.17 2.56
C ILE A 93 -12.67 -4.09 1.34
N GLY A 94 -11.86 -5.13 1.32
CA GLY A 94 -11.62 -5.98 0.15
C GLY A 94 -10.78 -5.27 -0.91
N GLY A 95 -10.82 -5.78 -2.15
CA GLY A 95 -10.20 -5.12 -3.30
C GLY A 95 -8.75 -5.49 -3.63
N GLY A 96 -8.13 -6.39 -2.84
CA GLY A 96 -6.78 -6.89 -3.10
C GLY A 96 -5.69 -5.86 -2.82
N HIS A 97 -4.49 -6.07 -3.37
CA HIS A 97 -3.31 -5.22 -3.10
C HIS A 97 -3.51 -3.76 -3.55
N PHE A 98 -4.16 -3.55 -4.69
CA PHE A 98 -4.50 -2.23 -5.22
C PHE A 98 -5.98 -1.92 -4.99
N PHE A 99 -6.44 -2.00 -3.73
CA PHE A 99 -7.85 -1.82 -3.37
C PHE A 99 -8.40 -0.43 -3.73
N GLN A 100 -7.56 0.57 -3.95
CA GLN A 100 -7.96 1.87 -4.49
C GLN A 100 -8.55 1.78 -5.91
N TRP A 101 -8.24 0.74 -6.69
CA TRP A 101 -8.81 0.56 -8.05
C TRP A 101 -10.21 -0.04 -8.01
N THR A 102 -10.47 -0.89 -7.04
CA THR A 102 -11.69 -1.71 -6.99
C THR A 102 -12.68 -1.23 -5.93
N LYS A 103 -12.20 -0.48 -4.92
CA LYS A 103 -12.96 0.08 -3.81
C LYS A 103 -12.65 1.58 -3.55
N PRO A 104 -12.49 2.44 -4.59
CA PRO A 104 -12.13 3.85 -4.40
C PRO A 104 -13.14 4.60 -3.53
N GLU A 105 -14.44 4.47 -3.83
CA GLU A 105 -15.49 5.18 -3.08
C GLU A 105 -15.54 4.78 -1.60
N LYS A 106 -15.39 3.48 -1.32
CA LYS A 106 -15.37 2.97 0.06
C LYS A 106 -14.15 3.49 0.81
N LEU A 107 -12.97 3.45 0.19
CA LEU A 107 -11.75 4.03 0.76
C LEU A 107 -11.92 5.53 1.02
N SER A 108 -12.40 6.30 0.04
CA SER A 108 -12.62 7.74 0.17
C SER A 108 -13.58 8.08 1.30
N ASN A 109 -14.68 7.36 1.44
CA ASN A 109 -15.66 7.60 2.51
C ASN A 109 -15.06 7.36 3.90
N ILE A 110 -14.27 6.30 4.07
CA ILE A 110 -13.56 6.03 5.33
C ILE A 110 -12.60 7.19 5.67
N LEU A 111 -11.82 7.65 4.68
CA LEU A 111 -10.88 8.77 4.87
C LEU A 111 -11.61 10.08 5.21
N ILE A 112 -12.69 10.40 4.50
CA ILE A 112 -13.52 11.60 4.75
C ILE A 112 -14.09 11.56 6.16
N GLN A 113 -14.61 10.41 6.59
CA GLN A 113 -15.19 10.26 7.92
C GLN A 113 -14.13 10.45 9.00
N PHE A 114 -12.96 9.84 8.84
CA PHE A 114 -11.84 10.00 9.77
C PHE A 114 -11.45 11.47 9.93
N ILE A 115 -11.31 12.21 8.82
CA ILE A 115 -10.97 13.65 8.84
C ILE A 115 -12.07 14.48 9.52
N LYS A 116 -13.34 14.19 9.23
CA LYS A 116 -14.48 14.93 9.82
C LYS A 116 -14.63 14.72 11.31
N GLU A 117 -14.28 13.54 11.81
CA GLU A 117 -14.36 13.21 13.23
C GLU A 117 -13.23 13.87 14.06
N GLY A 118 -12.24 14.51 13.43
CA GLY A 118 -11.10 15.13 14.09
C GLY A 118 -10.25 14.13 14.89
N LYS A 119 -10.33 12.85 14.51
CA LYS A 119 -9.55 11.75 15.07
C LYS A 119 -8.24 11.59 14.34
#